data_AF-A0A7S0HPI4-F1
#
_entry.id   AF-A0A7S0HPI4-F1
#
_cell.length_a   1.000
_cell.length_b   1.000
_cell.length_c   1.000
_cell.angle_alpha   90.00
_cell.angle_beta   90.00
_cell.angle_gamma   90.00
#
_symmetry.space_group_name_H-M   'P 1'
#
loop_
_entity.id
_entity.type
_entity.pdbx_description
1 polymer ?
#
loop_
_entity_poly.entity_id
_entity_poly.type
_entity_poly.pdbx_seq_one_letter_code
_entity_poly.pdbx_strand_id
1 'polypeptide(L)'
;FLLAKQNANGGWGEDFTSCYNKAYARDGMARFGSGGSGVVNTAWAMLALLAANCDDAEALRCGAAYLMSEQLPNGDWKQEGIAGVFNRACGISYTQYRNIFPMWALARYARHGEIAIEEGESPIKYFLTALATDKKKPPLSRR
;
A
#
# COMPACT_ATOMS: atom_id res chain seq x y z
N PHE A 1 -7.26 4.32 -13.97
CA PHE A 1 -5.83 4.02 -14.21
C PHE A 1 -5.26 3.13 -13.11
N LEU A 2 -5.22 3.59 -11.84
CA LEU A 2 -4.62 2.83 -10.73
C LEU A 2 -5.16 1.39 -10.61
N LEU A 3 -6.47 1.18 -10.60
CA LEU A 3 -7.06 -0.17 -10.52
C LEU A 3 -6.54 -1.12 -11.62
N ALA A 4 -6.37 -0.61 -12.85
CA ALA A 4 -5.86 -1.40 -13.97
C ALA A 4 -4.34 -1.67 -13.90
N LYS A 5 -3.64 -1.12 -12.91
CA LYS A 5 -2.19 -1.27 -12.67
C LYS A 5 -1.88 -1.99 -11.37
N GLN A 6 -2.90 -2.50 -10.66
CA GLN A 6 -2.67 -3.36 -9.51
C GLN A 6 -2.06 -4.68 -9.98
N ASN A 7 -0.96 -5.09 -9.35
CA ASN A 7 -0.32 -6.37 -9.61
C ASN A 7 -1.09 -7.52 -8.96
N ALA A 8 -0.83 -8.74 -9.40
CA ALA A 8 -1.52 -9.94 -8.91
C ALA A 8 -1.35 -10.18 -7.40
N ASN A 9 -0.29 -9.65 -6.79
CA ASN A 9 -0.07 -9.72 -5.34
C ASN A 9 -0.76 -8.61 -4.55
N GLY A 10 -1.58 -7.78 -5.20
CA GLY A 10 -2.34 -6.69 -4.58
C GLY A 10 -1.60 -5.35 -4.47
N GLY A 11 -0.29 -5.31 -4.73
CA GLY A 11 0.49 -4.08 -4.69
C GLY A 11 0.50 -3.30 -6.01
N TRP A 12 1.20 -2.17 -5.97
CA TRP A 12 1.58 -1.35 -7.13
C TRP A 12 3.08 -1.12 -7.10
N GLY A 13 3.70 -0.89 -8.27
CA GLY A 13 5.13 -0.61 -8.32
C GLY A 13 5.54 0.09 -9.60
N GLU A 14 6.38 1.11 -9.46
CA GLU A 14 7.09 1.74 -10.57
C GLU A 14 8.58 1.77 -10.21
N ASP A 15 9.44 1.51 -11.19
CA ASP A 15 10.86 1.79 -11.04
C ASP A 15 11.24 3.16 -11.61
N PHE A 16 12.50 3.52 -11.41
CA PHE A 16 13.09 4.78 -11.88
C PHE A 16 12.93 5.01 -13.39
N THR A 17 12.86 3.94 -14.19
CA THR A 17 12.75 4.06 -15.65
C THR A 17 11.46 4.75 -16.06
N SER A 18 10.43 4.73 -15.21
CA SER A 18 9.18 5.45 -15.44
C SER A 18 9.39 6.95 -15.59
N CYS A 19 10.31 7.51 -14.80
CA CYS A 19 10.64 8.93 -14.82
C CYS A 19 11.46 9.32 -16.05
N TYR A 20 12.38 8.44 -16.46
CA TYR A 20 13.24 8.65 -17.63
C TYR A 20 12.44 8.50 -18.94
N ASN A 21 11.67 7.42 -19.07
CA ASN A 21 10.90 7.07 -20.27
C ASN A 21 9.56 7.80 -20.38
N LYS A 22 9.08 8.43 -19.29
CA LYS A 22 7.74 9.04 -19.17
C LYS A 22 6.60 8.04 -19.48
N ALA A 23 6.79 6.80 -19.08
CA ALA A 23 5.83 5.73 -19.26
C ALA A 23 5.88 4.80 -18.06
N TYR A 24 4.73 4.31 -17.60
CA TYR A 24 4.66 3.38 -16.47
C TYR A 24 5.53 2.16 -16.73
N ALA A 25 6.47 1.86 -15.82
CA ALA A 25 7.40 0.73 -15.98
C ALA A 25 6.64 -0.58 -16.19
N ARG A 26 6.95 -1.29 -17.29
CA ARG A 26 6.28 -2.55 -17.66
C ARG A 26 6.41 -3.61 -16.57
N ASP A 27 7.61 -3.73 -15.99
CA ASP A 27 7.94 -4.74 -14.98
C ASP A 27 7.87 -4.16 -13.55
N GLY A 28 7.43 -2.91 -13.40
CA GLY A 28 7.31 -2.21 -12.12
C GLY A 28 8.57 -2.33 -11.27
N MET A 29 8.40 -2.78 -10.04
CA MET A 29 9.47 -2.98 -9.06
C MET A 29 10.06 -4.39 -9.06
N ALA A 30 9.99 -5.16 -10.16
CA ALA A 30 10.41 -6.58 -10.18
C ALA A 30 11.84 -6.84 -9.69
N ARG A 31 12.75 -5.86 -9.79
CA ARG A 31 14.14 -5.97 -9.31
C ARG A 31 14.34 -5.61 -7.85
N PHE A 32 13.45 -4.80 -7.28
CA PHE A 32 13.70 -4.15 -5.99
C PHE A 32 12.60 -4.37 -4.95
N GLY A 33 11.41 -4.81 -5.39
CA GLY A 33 10.29 -5.15 -4.54
C GLY A 33 9.83 -6.58 -4.80
N SER A 34 8.54 -6.82 -4.59
CA SER A 34 7.94 -8.16 -4.58
C SER A 34 6.88 -8.25 -5.66
N GLY A 35 7.03 -9.18 -6.61
CA GLY A 35 6.04 -9.42 -7.67
C GLY A 35 5.74 -8.20 -8.56
N GLY A 36 6.71 -7.30 -8.76
CA GLY A 36 6.52 -6.05 -9.50
C GLY A 36 5.96 -4.89 -8.65
N SER A 37 5.67 -5.12 -7.38
CA SER A 37 5.12 -4.14 -6.44
C SER A 37 6.19 -3.61 -5.50
N GLY A 38 6.00 -2.39 -5.00
CA GLY A 38 6.78 -1.81 -3.91
C GLY A 38 5.88 -1.20 -2.84
N VAL A 39 6.35 -1.20 -1.60
CA VAL A 39 5.66 -0.70 -0.41
C VAL A 39 5.25 0.77 -0.58
N VAL A 40 6.16 1.62 -1.05
CA VAL A 40 5.89 3.06 -1.20
C VAL A 40 4.86 3.34 -2.31
N ASN A 41 5.03 2.72 -3.48
CA ASN A 41 4.09 2.90 -4.60
C ASN A 41 2.70 2.36 -4.25
N THR A 42 2.63 1.21 -3.56
CA THR A 42 1.36 0.64 -3.08
C THR A 42 0.66 1.58 -2.11
N ALA A 43 1.40 2.13 -1.14
CA ALA A 43 0.84 3.07 -0.19
C ALA A 43 0.30 4.34 -0.88
N TRP A 44 1.01 4.89 -1.87
CA TRP A 44 0.51 6.03 -2.66
C TRP A 44 -0.73 5.70 -3.47
N ALA A 45 -0.77 4.55 -4.15
CA ALA A 45 -1.93 4.12 -4.90
C ALA A 45 -3.15 3.96 -3.98
N MET A 46 -2.99 3.32 -2.83
CA MET A 46 -4.04 3.20 -1.82
C MET A 46 -4.52 4.56 -1.32
N LEU A 47 -3.60 5.46 -0.94
CA LEU A 47 -3.97 6.80 -0.46
C LEU A 47 -4.75 7.59 -1.53
N ALA A 48 -4.39 7.47 -2.81
CA ALA A 48 -5.11 8.09 -3.91
C ALA A 48 -6.52 7.49 -4.09
N LEU A 49 -6.65 6.17 -4.07
CA LEU A 49 -7.95 5.49 -4.16
C LEU A 49 -8.86 5.83 -2.97
N LEU A 50 -8.31 5.85 -1.75
CA LEU A 50 -9.02 6.23 -0.53
C LEU A 50 -9.41 7.72 -0.52
N ALA A 51 -8.59 8.60 -1.08
CA ALA A 51 -8.92 10.01 -1.22
C ALA A 51 -10.04 10.24 -2.24
N ALA A 52 -10.13 9.38 -3.25
CA ALA A 52 -11.19 9.41 -4.26
C ALA A 52 -12.48 8.70 -3.85
N ASN A 53 -12.58 8.15 -2.63
CA ASN A 53 -13.69 7.29 -2.18
C ASN A 53 -13.98 6.16 -3.18
N CYS A 54 -12.95 5.45 -3.63
CA CYS A 54 -13.09 4.35 -4.58
C CYS A 54 -13.96 3.22 -4.01
N ASP A 55 -14.99 2.81 -4.75
CA ASP A 55 -15.92 1.74 -4.34
C ASP A 55 -15.32 0.32 -4.44
N ASP A 56 -14.16 0.16 -5.08
CA ASP A 56 -13.46 -1.12 -5.18
C ASP A 56 -12.77 -1.49 -3.86
N ALA A 57 -13.57 -2.02 -2.94
CA ALA A 57 -13.10 -2.48 -1.64
C ALA A 57 -12.09 -3.63 -1.72
N GLU A 58 -12.17 -4.46 -2.77
CA GLU A 58 -11.27 -5.60 -2.94
C GLU A 58 -9.87 -5.15 -3.34
N ALA A 59 -9.76 -4.18 -4.25
CA ALA A 59 -8.48 -3.58 -4.60
C ALA A 59 -7.78 -2.97 -3.37
N LEU A 60 -8.54 -2.25 -2.53
CA LEU A 60 -8.02 -1.68 -1.27
C LEU A 60 -7.62 -2.76 -0.27
N ARG A 61 -8.42 -3.81 -0.11
CA ARG A 61 -8.13 -4.96 0.77
C ARG A 61 -6.85 -5.67 0.35
N CYS A 62 -6.68 -5.94 -0.94
CA CYS A 62 -5.48 -6.56 -1.49
C CYS A 62 -4.24 -5.67 -1.30
N GLY A 63 -4.36 -4.36 -1.49
CA GLY A 63 -3.28 -3.42 -1.20
C GLY A 63 -2.87 -3.42 0.27
N ALA A 64 -3.84 -3.40 1.19
CA ALA A 64 -3.58 -3.47 2.62
C ALA A 64 -2.90 -4.78 3.01
N ALA A 65 -3.38 -5.91 2.49
CA ALA A 65 -2.80 -7.23 2.72
C ALA A 65 -1.34 -7.30 2.23
N TYR A 66 -1.04 -6.75 1.05
CA TYR A 66 0.33 -6.65 0.54
C TYR A 66 1.23 -5.86 1.50
N LEU A 67 0.81 -4.65 1.90
CA LEU A 67 1.60 -3.82 2.83
C LEU A 67 1.88 -4.55 4.16
N MET A 68 0.89 -5.25 4.69
CA MET A 68 1.06 -6.04 5.92
C MET A 68 1.98 -7.24 5.72
N SER A 69 1.91 -7.91 4.58
CA SER A 69 2.79 -9.07 4.28
C SER A 69 4.25 -8.69 4.11
N GLU A 70 4.54 -7.46 3.69
CA GLU A 70 5.90 -6.93 3.53
C GLU A 70 6.45 -6.29 4.83
N GLN A 71 5.63 -6.18 5.88
CA GLN A 71 6.06 -5.64 7.18
C GLN A 71 6.96 -6.66 7.90
N LEU A 72 8.11 -6.19 8.39
CA LEU A 72 9.04 -6.99 9.17
C LEU A 72 8.51 -7.25 10.59
N PRO A 73 9.01 -8.28 11.29
CA PRO A 73 8.58 -8.58 12.67
C PRO A 73 8.79 -7.43 13.67
N ASN A 74 9.71 -6.51 13.38
CA ASN A 74 9.97 -5.32 14.21
C ASN A 74 9.11 -4.09 13.84
N GLY A 75 8.20 -4.22 12.86
CA GLY A 75 7.33 -3.16 12.39
C GLY A 75 7.89 -2.26 11.29
N ASP A 76 9.17 -2.41 10.90
CA ASP A 76 9.78 -1.69 9.77
C ASP A 76 9.36 -2.33 8.43
N TRP A 77 9.59 -1.63 7.33
CA TRP A 77 9.57 -2.20 5.99
C TRP A 77 10.99 -2.20 5.42
N LYS A 78 11.31 -3.19 4.58
CA LYS A 78 12.63 -3.27 3.94
C LYS A 78 12.85 -2.07 3.02
N GLN A 79 14.11 -1.64 2.89
CA GLN A 79 14.48 -0.68 1.86
C GLN A 79 14.39 -1.35 0.49
N GLU A 80 13.52 -0.82 -0.36
CA GLU A 80 13.37 -1.22 -1.76
C GLU A 80 14.12 -0.22 -2.68
N GLY A 81 13.72 -0.15 -3.95
CA GLY A 81 14.24 0.80 -4.93
C GLY A 81 14.03 2.27 -4.55
N ILE A 82 14.67 3.15 -5.32
CA ILE A 82 14.64 4.59 -5.06
C ILE A 82 13.26 5.16 -5.39
N ALA A 83 12.64 5.83 -4.42
CA ALA A 83 11.30 6.43 -4.58
C ALA A 83 11.34 7.89 -5.08
N GLY A 84 12.46 8.60 -4.91
CA GLY A 84 12.61 10.00 -5.30
C GLY A 84 13.35 10.18 -6.61
N VAL A 85 12.96 11.19 -7.39
CA VAL A 85 13.65 11.59 -8.61
C VAL A 85 13.77 13.11 -8.69
N PHE A 86 14.90 13.59 -9.19
CA PHE A 86 15.07 14.98 -9.63
C PHE A 86 15.58 15.03 -11.07
N ASN A 87 15.10 16.01 -11.83
CA ASN A 87 15.43 16.23 -13.24
C ASN A 87 15.34 14.96 -14.12
N ARG A 88 14.42 14.04 -13.80
CA ARG A 88 14.15 12.76 -14.50
C ARG A 88 15.27 11.72 -14.51
N ALA A 89 16.51 12.13 -14.26
CA ALA A 89 17.70 11.30 -14.48
C ALA A 89 18.49 11.02 -13.21
N CYS A 90 18.18 11.67 -12.08
CA CYS A 90 18.87 11.40 -10.84
C CYS A 90 17.91 10.97 -9.73
N GLY A 91 18.18 9.79 -9.18
CA GLY A 91 17.45 9.25 -8.03
C GLY A 91 17.87 9.93 -6.73
N ILE A 92 16.92 10.05 -5.80
CA ILE A 92 17.17 10.49 -4.42
C ILE A 92 16.44 9.57 -3.44
N SER A 93 17.15 9.11 -2.42
CA SER A 93 16.60 8.23 -1.39
C SER A 93 15.84 9.03 -0.34
N TYR A 94 14.54 8.75 -0.21
CA TYR A 94 13.73 9.19 0.91
C TYR A 94 13.54 8.04 1.90
N THR A 95 14.54 7.82 2.75
CA THR A 95 14.63 6.65 3.65
C THR A 95 13.36 6.43 4.49
N GLN A 96 12.72 7.50 4.94
CA GLN A 96 11.54 7.42 5.81
C GLN A 96 10.24 7.07 5.06
N TYR A 97 10.21 7.12 3.73
CA TYR A 97 8.99 6.86 2.96
C TYR A 97 8.47 5.44 3.14
N ARG A 98 9.38 4.47 3.29
CA ARG A 98 9.01 3.06 3.53
C ARG A 98 8.28 2.85 4.85
N ASN A 99 8.33 3.80 5.79
CA ASN A 99 7.62 3.74 7.06
C ASN A 99 6.41 4.68 7.07
N ILE A 100 6.62 5.95 6.70
CA ILE A 100 5.59 6.99 6.78
C ILE A 100 4.37 6.63 5.92
N PHE A 101 4.59 6.26 4.65
CA PHE A 101 3.48 6.06 3.72
C PHE A 101 2.66 4.79 3.97
N PRO A 102 3.24 3.60 4.17
CA PRO A 102 2.42 2.43 4.48
C PRO A 102 1.67 2.57 5.81
N MET A 103 2.27 3.15 6.85
CA MET A 103 1.53 3.46 8.08
C MET A 103 0.34 4.39 7.81
N TRP A 104 0.53 5.44 7.02
CA TRP A 104 -0.54 6.38 6.68
C TRP A 104 -1.64 5.71 5.85
N ALA A 105 -1.28 4.93 4.84
CA ALA A 105 -2.22 4.22 3.99
C ALA A 105 -3.07 3.22 4.80
N LEU A 106 -2.43 2.40 5.65
CA LEU A 106 -3.12 1.44 6.52
C LEU A 106 -4.02 2.14 7.54
N ALA A 107 -3.56 3.22 8.17
CA ALA A 107 -4.37 3.99 9.11
C ALA A 107 -5.60 4.63 8.43
N ARG A 108 -5.46 5.12 7.20
CA ARG A 108 -6.58 5.69 6.44
C ARG A 108 -7.54 4.60 5.98
N TYR A 109 -7.03 3.46 5.53
CA TYR A 109 -7.84 2.29 5.15
C TYR A 109 -8.68 1.79 6.33
N ALA A 110 -8.08 1.67 7.52
CA ALA A 110 -8.77 1.26 8.75
C ALA A 110 -9.98 2.17 9.08
N ARG A 111 -9.83 3.48 8.87
CA ARG A 111 -10.91 4.46 9.09
C ARG A 111 -11.96 4.43 7.99
N HIS A 112 -11.54 4.22 6.74
CA HIS A 112 -12.45 4.22 5.58
C HIS A 112 -13.47 3.08 5.63
N GLY A 113 -13.10 1.93 6.20
CA GLY A 113 -14.01 0.79 6.35
C GLY A 113 -14.94 0.84 7.56
N GLU A 114 -14.87 1.85 8.44
CA GLU A 114 -15.49 1.86 9.79
C GLU A 114 -15.48 0.47 10.44
N ILE A 115 -14.27 -0.06 10.62
CA ILE A 115 -14.05 -1.11 11.59
C ILE A 115 -14.16 -0.43 12.97
N ALA A 116 -15.22 -0.73 13.72
CA ALA A 116 -15.39 -0.25 15.09
C ALA A 116 -14.21 -0.76 15.94
N ILE A 117 -13.28 0.15 16.26
CA ILE A 117 -12.21 -0.10 17.21
C ILE A 117 -12.84 0.10 18.59
N GLU A 118 -12.98 -0.95 19.39
CA GLU A 118 -13.39 -0.78 20.78
C GLU A 118 -12.37 0.10 21.51
N GLU A 119 -12.84 1.04 22.34
CA GLU A 119 -11.96 1.96 23.09
C GLU A 119 -10.95 1.15 23.92
N GLY A 120 -9.67 1.26 23.56
CA GLY A 120 -8.56 0.61 24.27
C GLY A 120 -7.84 -0.49 23.49
N GLU A 121 -8.34 -0.92 22.32
CA GLU A 121 -7.59 -1.87 21.47
C GLU A 121 -6.68 -1.17 20.46
N SER A 122 -5.42 -1.60 20.39
CA SER A 122 -4.47 -1.14 19.39
C SER A 122 -4.96 -1.54 17.98
N PRO A 123 -4.96 -0.62 17.00
CA PRO A 123 -5.33 -0.93 15.61
C PRO A 123 -4.60 -2.15 15.07
N ILE A 124 -3.33 -2.33 15.46
CA ILE A 124 -2.47 -3.45 15.04
C ILE A 124 -3.02 -4.79 15.58
N LYS A 125 -3.53 -4.82 16.81
CA LYS A 125 -4.07 -6.03 17.44
C LYS A 125 -5.36 -6.48 16.77
N TYR A 126 -6.26 -5.56 16.45
CA TYR A 126 -7.50 -5.88 15.73
C TYR A 126 -7.20 -6.43 14.33
N PHE A 127 -6.28 -5.82 13.59
CA PHE A 127 -5.90 -6.29 12.24
C PHE A 127 -5.31 -7.72 12.25
N LEU A 128 -4.53 -8.08 13.26
CA LEU A 128 -4.05 -9.46 13.43
C LEU A 128 -5.18 -10.46 13.72
N THR A 129 -6.21 -10.05 14.45
CA THR A 129 -7.37 -10.90 14.78
C THR A 129 -8.37 -11.02 13.62
N ALA A 130 -8.60 -9.93 12.86
CA ALA A 130 -9.47 -9.93 11.69
C ALA A 130 -8.92 -10.78 10.55
N LEU A 131 -7.59 -10.82 10.37
CA LEU A 131 -6.94 -11.71 9.39
C LEU A 131 -6.94 -13.19 9.82
N ALA A 132 -6.97 -13.47 11.12
CA ALA A 132 -7.10 -14.84 11.65
C ALA A 132 -8.54 -15.39 11.53
N THR A 133 -9.52 -14.52 11.28
CA THR A 133 -10.96 -14.85 11.25
C THR A 133 -11.56 -14.61 9.87
N ASP A 134 -10.94 -15.17 8.83
CA ASP A 134 -11.56 -15.18 7.50
C ASP A 134 -12.85 -16.03 7.51
N LYS A 135 -14.00 -15.34 7.56
CA LYS A 135 -15.27 -15.70 6.89
C LYS A 135 -16.44 -14.71 7.06
N LYS A 136 -16.31 -13.60 7.78
CA LYS A 136 -17.43 -12.62 7.87
C LYS A 136 -16.99 -11.21 7.47
N LYS A 137 -17.48 -10.83 6.29
CA LYS A 137 -17.49 -9.48 5.73
C LYS A 137 -18.07 -8.51 6.78
N PRO A 138 -17.33 -7.49 7.27
CA PRO A 138 -17.91 -6.52 8.17
C PRO A 138 -18.98 -5.69 7.43
N PRO A 139 -20.09 -5.34 8.08
CA PRO A 139 -21.14 -4.55 7.45
C PRO A 139 -20.61 -3.13 7.23
N LEU A 140 -20.48 -2.73 5.96
CA LEU A 140 -20.28 -1.33 5.59
C LEU A 140 -21.51 -0.55 6.02
N SER A 141 -21.40 0.21 7.11
CA SER A 141 -22.41 1.17 7.52
C SER A 141 -22.32 2.36 6.54
N ARG A 142 -23.32 2.51 5.67
CA ARG A 142 -23.47 3.73 4.87
C ARG A 142 -24.04 4.81 5.79
N ARG A 143 -23.30 5.90 5.99
CA ARG A 143 -23.85 7.20 6.37
C ARG A 143 -23.83 8.13 5.17
#